data_AF-A0A413DNU6-F1
#
_entry.id   AF-A0A413DNU6-F1
#
_cell.length_a   1.000
_cell.length_b   1.000
_cell.length_c   1.000
_cell.angle_alpha   90.00
_cell.angle_beta   90.00
_cell.angle_gamma   90.00
#
_symmetry.space_group_name_H-M   'P 1'
#
loop_
_entity.id
_entity.type
_entity.pdbx_description
1 polymer ?
#
loop_
_entity_poly.entity_id
_entity_poly.type
_entity_poly.pdbx_seq_one_letter_code
_entity_poly.pdbx_strand_id
1 'polypeptide(L)'
;MSSKVCKFFDFSVLRHDDKKCFWTDTYYSSKDEMESIYQRHGLEIVDHFAQDGLTSLLAQKIDKWNEKQFRIWCDYHYSVCREQSVLGASNHVVIIGRK
;
A
#
# COMPACT_ATOMS: atom_id res chain seq x y z
N MET A 1 23.51 -3.84 -20.00
CA MET A 1 22.41 -3.59 -19.02
C MET A 1 23.02 -2.94 -17.79
N SER A 2 22.45 -1.85 -17.27
CA SER A 2 22.93 -1.25 -16.02
C SER A 2 22.83 -2.27 -14.89
N SER A 3 23.87 -2.43 -14.06
CA SER A 3 23.93 -3.40 -12.96
C SER A 3 22.74 -3.36 -12.00
N LYS A 4 21.99 -2.24 -12.00
CA LYS A 4 20.76 -2.01 -11.22
C LYS A 4 19.55 -2.81 -11.71
N VAL A 5 19.40 -2.92 -13.04
CA VAL A 5 18.27 -3.65 -13.64
C VAL A 5 18.40 -5.13 -13.32
N CYS A 6 19.61 -5.71 -13.43
CA CYS A 6 19.86 -7.09 -13.03
C CYS A 6 19.45 -7.35 -11.58
N LYS A 7 19.86 -6.51 -10.61
CA LYS A 7 19.54 -6.77 -9.19
C LYS A 7 18.03 -6.81 -8.90
N PHE A 8 17.23 -5.94 -9.53
CA PHE A 8 15.77 -6.00 -9.42
C PHE A 8 15.20 -7.26 -10.09
N PHE A 9 15.68 -7.62 -11.28
CA PHE A 9 15.22 -8.85 -11.95
C PHE A 9 15.66 -10.13 -11.22
N ASP A 10 16.81 -10.12 -10.56
CA ASP A 10 17.40 -11.29 -9.91
C ASP A 10 16.87 -11.48 -8.48
N PHE A 11 16.63 -10.40 -7.74
CA PHE A 11 16.30 -10.45 -6.31
C PHE A 11 14.99 -9.74 -5.95
N SER A 12 14.36 -9.03 -6.88
CA SER A 12 13.13 -8.24 -6.69
C SER A 12 13.19 -7.22 -5.54
N VAL A 13 14.38 -6.92 -5.02
CA VAL A 13 14.58 -6.04 -3.85
C VAL A 13 15.73 -5.08 -4.11
N LEU A 14 15.47 -3.80 -3.86
CA LEU A 14 16.48 -2.74 -3.75
C LEU A 14 16.39 -2.15 -2.34
N ARG A 15 17.53 -2.02 -1.66
CA ARG A 15 17.59 -1.52 -0.28
C ARG A 15 18.11 -0.09 -0.25
N HIS A 16 17.70 0.67 0.75
CA HIS A 16 18.11 2.08 0.89
C HIS A 16 19.64 2.27 1.02
N ASP A 17 20.35 1.25 1.51
CA ASP A 17 21.81 1.22 1.67
C ASP A 17 22.56 0.72 0.42
N ASP A 18 21.85 0.41 -0.68
CA ASP A 18 22.48 -0.01 -1.92
C ASP A 18 23.28 1.12 -2.57
N LYS A 19 24.50 0.78 -3.03
CA LYS A 19 25.43 1.70 -3.70
C LYS A 19 24.77 2.23 -4.99
N LYS A 20 24.14 3.42 -4.91
CA LYS A 20 23.32 4.12 -5.93
C LYS A 20 21.79 3.85 -5.87
N CYS A 21 21.24 3.65 -4.69
CA CYS A 21 19.79 3.69 -4.43
C CYS A 21 19.30 5.16 -4.48
N PHE A 22 18.84 5.59 -5.66
CA PHE A 22 18.19 6.90 -5.83
C PHE A 22 16.66 6.80 -5.67
N TRP A 23 16.11 5.59 -5.80
CA TRP A 23 14.68 5.30 -5.70
C TRP A 23 14.49 4.29 -4.57
N THR A 24 14.04 4.74 -3.41
CA THR A 24 13.61 3.86 -2.30
C THR A 24 12.21 3.30 -2.51
N ASP A 25 11.53 3.74 -3.56
CA ASP A 25 10.12 3.51 -3.89
C ASP A 25 9.86 2.09 -4.43
N THR A 26 10.88 1.23 -4.45
CA THR A 26 10.82 -0.13 -4.98
C THR A 26 10.84 -1.21 -3.91
N TYR A 27 10.75 -0.83 -2.63
CA TYR A 27 10.55 -1.79 -1.55
C TYR A 27 9.06 -1.85 -1.21
N TYR A 28 8.46 -3.01 -1.46
CA TYR A 28 7.06 -3.29 -1.20
C TYR A 28 6.96 -4.28 -0.06
N SER A 29 6.19 -3.96 0.96
CA SER A 29 5.97 -4.85 2.10
C SER A 29 4.63 -5.57 1.99
N SER A 30 4.64 -6.85 2.36
CA SER A 30 3.39 -7.57 2.59
C SER A 30 2.73 -7.07 3.88
N LYS A 31 1.43 -7.34 4.02
CA LYS A 31 0.68 -7.09 5.25
C LYS A 31 1.42 -7.64 6.47
N ASP A 32 1.78 -8.92 6.41
CA ASP A 32 2.41 -9.63 7.54
C ASP A 32 3.79 -9.06 7.89
N GLU A 33 4.55 -8.59 6.89
CA GLU A 33 5.83 -7.94 7.12
C GLU A 33 5.66 -6.61 7.87
N MET A 34 4.68 -5.79 7.46
CA MET A 34 4.38 -4.51 8.14
C MET A 34 3.97 -4.75 9.60
N GLU A 35 3.07 -5.70 9.85
CA GLU A 35 2.61 -6.01 11.21
C GLU A 35 3.74 -6.58 12.07
N SER A 36 4.60 -7.44 11.51
CA SER A 36 5.78 -7.98 12.19
C SER A 36 6.76 -6.87 12.58
N ILE A 37 6.96 -5.84 11.75
CA ILE A 37 7.79 -4.68 12.11
C ILE A 37 7.22 -3.97 13.34
N TYR A 38 5.91 -3.69 13.38
CA TYR A 38 5.27 -3.03 14.51
C TYR A 38 5.42 -3.83 15.80
N GLN A 39 5.12 -5.14 15.75
CA GLN A 39 5.23 -6.05 16.88
C GLN A 39 6.67 -6.15 17.41
N ARG A 40 7.67 -6.25 16.53
CA ARG A 40 9.10 -6.29 16.92
C ARG A 40 9.57 -5.03 17.63
N HIS A 41 8.92 -3.89 17.38
CA HIS A 41 9.19 -2.63 18.05
C HIS A 41 8.28 -2.38 19.27
N GLY A 42 7.49 -3.38 19.69
CA GLY A 42 6.63 -3.30 20.87
C GLY A 42 5.42 -2.39 20.70
N LEU A 43 4.99 -2.12 19.46
CA LEU A 43 3.82 -1.29 19.17
C LEU A 43 2.55 -2.16 19.14
N GLU A 44 1.50 -1.70 19.82
CA GLU A 44 0.15 -2.22 19.64
C GLU A 44 -0.40 -1.73 18.30
N ILE A 45 -0.78 -2.64 17.41
CA ILE A 45 -1.44 -2.28 16.14
C ILE A 45 -2.90 -1.94 16.44
N VAL A 46 -3.26 -0.67 16.25
CA VAL A 46 -4.61 -0.14 16.53
C VAL A 46 -5.52 -0.27 15.30
N ASP A 47 -4.97 -0.08 14.11
CA ASP A 47 -5.72 -0.22 12.85
C ASP A 47 -4.76 -0.53 11.69
N HIS A 48 -5.27 -1.19 10.65
CA HIS A 48 -4.53 -1.50 9.42
C HIS A 48 -5.52 -1.65 8.26
N PHE A 49 -5.53 -0.68 7.35
CA PHE A 49 -6.52 -0.61 6.26
C PHE A 49 -5.92 -0.08 4.96
N ALA A 50 -6.58 -0.39 3.84
CA ALA A 50 -6.20 0.11 2.52
C ALA A 50 -6.50 1.61 2.38
N GLN A 51 -5.60 2.38 1.77
CA GLN A 51 -5.89 3.79 1.47
C GLN A 51 -6.68 3.93 0.16
N ASP A 52 -6.17 3.29 -0.89
CA ASP A 52 -6.63 3.49 -2.27
C ASP A 52 -7.59 2.40 -2.74
N GLY A 53 -7.46 1.19 -2.19
CA GLY A 53 -8.27 0.04 -2.56
C GLY A 53 -8.30 -0.17 -4.08
N LEU A 54 -9.50 -0.22 -4.66
CA LEU A 54 -9.70 -0.42 -6.11
C LEU A 54 -9.82 0.90 -6.90
N THR A 55 -9.60 2.06 -6.25
CA THR A 55 -9.81 3.39 -6.86
C THR A 55 -9.00 3.56 -8.14
N SER A 56 -7.74 3.14 -8.16
CA SER A 56 -6.88 3.30 -9.34
C SER A 56 -7.41 2.57 -10.57
N LEU A 57 -8.11 1.45 -10.40
CA LEU A 57 -8.74 0.69 -11.50
C LEU A 57 -10.01 1.34 -12.01
N LEU A 58 -10.68 2.14 -11.17
CA LEU A 58 -11.99 2.73 -11.45
C LEU A 58 -11.92 4.25 -11.68
N ALA A 59 -10.74 4.87 -11.57
CA ALA A 59 -10.54 6.32 -11.62
C ALA A 59 -11.30 6.98 -12.78
N GLN A 60 -11.19 6.46 -14.01
CA GLN A 60 -11.87 7.01 -15.19
C GLN A 60 -13.40 7.07 -15.07
N LYS A 61 -14.00 6.17 -14.28
CA LYS A 61 -15.44 6.15 -14.00
C LYS A 61 -15.77 7.07 -12.83
N ILE A 62 -14.97 7.00 -11.77
CA ILE A 62 -15.13 7.79 -10.55
C ILE A 62 -15.11 9.30 -10.87
N ASP A 63 -14.15 9.73 -11.70
CA ASP A 63 -13.96 11.13 -12.08
C ASP A 63 -15.14 11.72 -12.87
N LYS A 64 -16.04 10.87 -13.39
CA LYS A 64 -17.22 11.28 -14.17
C LYS A 64 -18.51 11.25 -13.34
N TRP A 65 -18.45 10.80 -12.09
CA TRP A 65 -19.63 10.71 -11.24
C TRP A 65 -20.08 12.08 -10.75
N ASN A 66 -21.40 12.24 -10.68
CA ASN A 66 -21.97 13.37 -9.98
C ASN A 66 -21.83 13.21 -8.45
N GLU A 67 -22.12 14.27 -7.70
CA GLU A 67 -21.96 14.30 -6.25
C GLU A 67 -22.66 13.13 -5.53
N LYS A 68 -23.88 12.77 -5.96
CA LYS A 68 -24.64 11.67 -5.35
C LYS A 68 -23.96 10.33 -5.58
N GLN A 69 -23.52 10.06 -6.82
CA GLN A 69 -22.82 8.82 -7.17
C GLN A 69 -21.46 8.73 -6.46
N PHE A 70 -20.72 9.84 -6.43
CA PHE A 70 -19.43 9.91 -5.75
C PHE A 70 -19.58 9.65 -4.25
N ARG A 71 -20.64 10.16 -3.61
CA ARG A 71 -20.91 9.88 -2.20
C ARG A 71 -21.19 8.40 -1.94
N ILE A 72 -22.01 7.76 -2.77
CA ILE A 72 -22.26 6.30 -2.68
C ILE A 72 -20.94 5.53 -2.83
N TRP A 73 -20.08 5.97 -3.74
CA TRP A 73 -18.75 5.39 -3.89
C TRP A 73 -17.88 5.57 -2.66
N CYS A 74 -17.84 6.77 -2.05
CA CYS A 74 -17.09 7.00 -0.83
C CYS A 74 -17.53 6.05 0.29
N ASP A 75 -18.84 5.89 0.50
CA ASP A 75 -19.37 4.99 1.52
C ASP A 75 -18.95 3.53 1.27
N TYR A 76 -19.05 3.08 0.02
CA TYR A 76 -18.57 1.76 -0.41
C TYR A 76 -17.05 1.61 -0.22
N HIS A 77 -16.28 2.61 -0.67
CA HIS A 77 -14.82 2.64 -0.61
C HIS A 77 -14.32 2.55 0.83
N TYR A 78 -14.88 3.33 1.73
CA TYR A 78 -14.52 3.30 3.16
C TYR A 78 -14.86 1.96 3.81
N SER A 79 -15.98 1.34 3.43
CA SER A 79 -16.34 0.02 3.92
C SER A 79 -15.35 -1.05 3.43
N VAL A 80 -15.09 -1.10 2.12
CA VAL A 80 -14.28 -2.15 1.50
C VAL A 80 -12.80 -2.01 1.82
N CYS A 81 -12.29 -0.79 2.00
CA CYS A 81 -10.89 -0.58 2.38
C CYS A 81 -10.53 -1.12 3.78
N ARG A 82 -11.53 -1.43 4.62
CA ARG A 82 -11.33 -2.11 5.90
C ARG A 82 -11.27 -3.63 5.78
N GLU A 83 -11.69 -4.19 4.66
CA GLU A 83 -11.59 -5.63 4.41
C GLU A 83 -10.12 -6.03 4.26
N GLN A 84 -9.66 -6.93 5.12
CA GLN A 84 -8.25 -7.31 5.21
C GLN A 84 -7.73 -7.94 3.91
N SER A 85 -8.59 -8.58 3.13
CA SER A 85 -8.26 -9.14 1.82
C SER A 85 -7.96 -8.07 0.76
N VAL A 86 -8.40 -6.83 0.96
CA VAL A 86 -8.24 -5.70 0.03
C VAL A 86 -6.93 -4.97 0.24
N LEU A 87 -6.27 -5.14 1.40
CA LEU A 87 -4.95 -4.54 1.68
C LEU A 87 -3.93 -4.84 0.57
N GLY A 88 -3.86 -6.08 0.10
CA GLY A 88 -2.95 -6.49 -0.97
C GLY A 88 -3.33 -5.98 -2.37
N ALA A 89 -4.56 -5.47 -2.56
CA ALA A 89 -5.01 -4.86 -3.80
C ALA A 89 -4.78 -3.33 -3.84
N SER A 90 -4.35 -2.75 -2.71
CA SER A 90 -4.09 -1.31 -2.59
C SER A 90 -2.61 -1.01 -2.80
N ASN A 91 -2.30 0.08 -3.51
CA ASN A 91 -0.91 0.52 -3.67
C ASN A 91 -0.33 1.04 -2.36
N HIS A 92 -1.14 1.77 -1.58
CA HIS A 92 -0.78 2.28 -0.27
C HIS A 92 -1.75 1.77 0.79
N VAL A 93 -1.22 1.54 1.98
CA VAL A 93 -2.00 1.16 3.16
C VAL A 93 -1.62 2.05 4.33
N VAL A 94 -2.51 2.16 5.30
CA VAL A 94 -2.27 2.87 6.55
C VAL A 94 -2.27 1.84 7.68
N ILE A 95 -1.18 1.82 8.43
CA ILE A 95 -1.08 1.07 9.69
C ILE A 95 -0.84 2.06 10.83
N ILE A 96 -1.62 1.92 11.91
CA ILE A 96 -1.61 2.80 13.07
C ILE A 96 -1.10 2.01 14.27
N GLY A 97 -0.05 2.51 14.92
CA GLY A 97 0.53 1.89 16.11
C GLY A 97 0.44 2.79 17.33
N ARG A 98 0.26 2.18 18.50
CA ARG A 98 0.33 2.84 19.81
C ARG A 98 1.57 2.36 20.56
N LYS A 99 2.28 3.31 21.18
CA LYS A 99 3.42 3.07 22.08
C LYS A 99 2.95 2.89 23.52
#